data_AF-A0A2R6PY88-F1
#
_entry.id   AF-A0A2R6PY88-F1
#
_cell.length_a   1.000
_cell.length_b   1.000
_cell.length_c   1.000
_cell.angle_alpha   90.00
_cell.angle_beta   90.00
_cell.angle_gamma   90.00
#
_symmetry.space_group_name_H-M   'P 1'
#
loop_
_entity.id
_entity.type
_entity.pdbx_description
1 polymer ?
#
loop_
_entity_poly.entity_id
_entity_poly.type
_entity_poly.pdbx_seq_one_letter_code
_entity_poly.pdbx_strand_id
1 'polypeptide(L)'
;MISLRESISSSCSSILKVIDEELHPQLYTITSGLMSMWRTMYECHQVQNHISQQVSYLINQQSGDPTTNYHRQAAFQLKTEVTFWYNSFRGVIKSQGEYVRALCRWIQLTYSFVEDSQRSRSASAVHDLCQEWQQALDRLPDKVASEAIKSFLSAVQSIVLQQEEELNLKKKSDKLEKKLRRELNSLAEMEMKLVETSNIEDVNSGLIPKHPLSVKRAKVEAFTKRVNEEKAKYMNSVQATKAMTLNNLRTSLPNVFQALMGFSSAYTQTLEAMLSHTKPVDSNGAFSPMQ
;
A
#
# COMPACT_ATOMS: atom_id res chain seq x y z
N MET A 1 5.40 -53.77 -27.70
CA MET A 1 4.29 -52.79 -27.83
C MET A 1 3.17 -53.04 -26.81
N ILE A 2 2.74 -54.29 -26.61
CA ILE A 2 1.69 -54.67 -25.62
C ILE A 2 2.08 -54.28 -24.18
N SER A 3 3.30 -54.61 -23.73
CA SER A 3 3.80 -54.27 -22.38
C SER A 3 3.87 -52.75 -22.09
N LEU A 4 4.09 -51.91 -23.11
CA LEU A 4 4.10 -50.45 -22.93
C LEU A 4 2.67 -49.92 -22.74
N ARG A 5 1.70 -50.42 -23.52
CA ARG A 5 0.30 -50.03 -23.40
C ARG A 5 -0.30 -50.46 -22.05
N GLU A 6 0.02 -51.67 -21.59
CA GLU A 6 -0.38 -52.17 -20.27
C GLU A 6 0.23 -51.34 -19.14
N SER A 7 1.52 -50.99 -19.25
CA SER A 7 2.19 -50.13 -18.27
C SER A 7 1.57 -48.72 -18.22
N ILE A 8 1.29 -48.10 -19.38
CA ILE A 8 0.60 -46.80 -19.46
C ILE A 8 -0.78 -46.88 -18.82
N SER A 9 -1.56 -47.92 -19.14
CA SER A 9 -2.91 -48.11 -18.58
C SER A 9 -2.88 -48.29 -17.06
N SER A 10 -1.93 -49.07 -16.54
CA SER A 10 -1.74 -49.25 -15.10
C SER A 10 -1.38 -47.94 -14.41
N SER A 11 -0.45 -47.15 -14.98
CA SER A 11 -0.07 -45.85 -14.44
C SER A 11 -1.25 -44.87 -14.45
N CYS A 12 -2.04 -44.83 -15.53
CA CYS A 12 -3.22 -43.98 -15.61
C CYS A 12 -4.28 -44.36 -14.57
N SER A 13 -4.51 -45.67 -14.35
CA SER A 13 -5.42 -46.14 -13.30
C SER A 13 -4.96 -45.71 -11.90
N SER A 14 -3.65 -45.75 -11.61
CA SER A 14 -3.11 -45.24 -10.35
C SER A 14 -3.29 -43.73 -10.21
N ILE A 15 -3.12 -42.96 -11.28
CA ILE A 15 -3.36 -41.51 -11.28
C ILE A 15 -4.84 -41.19 -11.02
N LEU A 16 -5.77 -41.89 -11.68
CA LEU A 16 -7.20 -41.71 -11.46
C LEU A 16 -7.59 -41.99 -10.00
N LYS A 17 -7.00 -43.02 -9.39
CA LYS A 17 -7.19 -43.31 -7.97
C LYS A 17 -6.72 -42.15 -7.07
N VAL A 18 -5.56 -41.56 -7.36
CA VAL A 18 -5.07 -40.36 -6.64
C VAL A 18 -5.99 -39.16 -6.86
N ILE A 19 -6.54 -39.00 -8.07
CA ILE A 19 -7.51 -37.92 -8.36
C ILE A 19 -8.76 -38.08 -7.49
N ASP A 20 -9.29 -39.30 -7.40
CA ASP A 20 -10.54 -39.58 -6.71
C ASP A 20 -10.38 -39.55 -5.19
N GLU A 21 -9.33 -40.16 -4.65
CA GLU A 21 -9.12 -40.35 -3.21
C GLU A 21 -8.43 -39.15 -2.53
N GLU A 22 -7.57 -38.43 -3.24
CA GLU A 22 -6.76 -37.35 -2.66
C GLU A 22 -7.06 -35.98 -3.26
N LEU A 23 -6.98 -35.84 -4.58
CA LEU A 23 -7.06 -34.52 -5.20
C LEU A 23 -8.45 -33.91 -5.06
N HIS A 24 -9.51 -34.67 -5.32
CA HIS A 24 -10.88 -34.20 -5.23
C HIS A 24 -11.23 -33.60 -3.83
N PRO A 25 -11.02 -34.32 -2.70
CA PRO A 25 -11.30 -33.75 -1.38
C PRO A 25 -10.36 -32.57 -1.03
N GLN A 26 -9.09 -32.60 -1.47
CA GLN A 26 -8.18 -31.47 -1.26
C GLN A 26 -8.62 -30.22 -2.02
N LEU A 27 -9.09 -30.38 -3.27
CA LEU A 27 -9.61 -29.27 -4.08
C LEU A 27 -10.85 -28.65 -3.47
N TYR A 28 -11.77 -29.47 -2.97
CA TYR A 28 -12.95 -28.96 -2.26
C TYR A 28 -12.54 -28.20 -0.99
N THR A 29 -11.60 -28.75 -0.23
CA THR A 29 -11.10 -28.13 1.01
C THR A 29 -10.44 -26.77 0.73
N ILE A 30 -9.56 -26.67 -0.27
CA ILE A 30 -8.86 -25.42 -0.58
C ILE A 30 -9.82 -24.36 -1.15
N THR A 31 -10.75 -24.74 -2.02
CA THR A 31 -11.74 -23.80 -2.60
C THR A 31 -12.71 -23.28 -1.53
N SER A 32 -13.19 -24.16 -0.64
CA SER A 32 -14.00 -23.77 0.52
C SER A 32 -13.23 -22.85 1.49
N GLY A 33 -11.97 -23.20 1.79
CA GLY A 33 -11.09 -22.39 2.62
C GLY A 33 -10.83 -20.99 2.05
N LEU A 34 -10.58 -20.91 0.73
CA LEU A 34 -10.42 -19.63 0.02
C LEU A 34 -11.71 -18.81 0.03
N MET A 35 -12.87 -19.44 -0.16
CA MET A 35 -14.17 -18.76 -0.11
C MET A 35 -14.38 -18.11 1.26
N SER A 36 -14.12 -18.87 2.33
CA SER A 36 -14.20 -18.39 3.71
C SER A 36 -13.22 -17.23 3.97
N MET A 37 -11.95 -17.39 3.57
CA MET A 37 -10.94 -16.35 3.70
C MET A 37 -11.36 -15.05 3.00
N TRP A 38 -11.81 -15.11 1.74
CA TRP A 38 -12.23 -13.93 1.00
C TRP A 38 -13.50 -13.29 1.57
N ARG A 39 -14.41 -14.08 2.15
CA ARG A 39 -15.57 -13.57 2.87
C ARG A 39 -15.15 -12.78 4.11
N THR A 40 -14.22 -13.31 4.91
CA THR A 40 -13.64 -12.57 6.05
C THR A 40 -12.91 -11.30 5.57
N MET A 41 -12.13 -11.37 4.49
CA MET A 41 -11.47 -10.19 3.93
C MET A 41 -12.47 -9.12 3.51
N TYR A 42 -13.61 -9.50 2.91
CA TYR A 42 -14.69 -8.57 2.58
C TYR A 42 -15.23 -7.85 3.82
N GLU A 43 -15.53 -8.59 4.89
CA GLU A 43 -16.00 -8.01 6.16
C GLU A 43 -14.97 -7.06 6.77
N CYS A 44 -13.68 -7.44 6.78
CA CYS A 44 -12.61 -6.56 7.22
C CYS A 44 -12.54 -5.27 6.39
N HIS A 45 -12.63 -5.38 5.06
CA HIS A 45 -12.58 -4.23 4.17
C HIS A 45 -13.83 -3.35 4.29
N GLN A 46 -15.00 -3.90 4.63
CA GLN A 46 -16.18 -3.08 4.96
C GLN A 46 -15.92 -2.17 6.16
N VAL A 47 -15.36 -2.72 7.23
CA VAL A 47 -15.02 -1.95 8.43
C VAL A 47 -13.95 -0.91 8.12
N GLN A 48 -12.89 -1.29 7.40
CA GLN A 48 -11.83 -0.37 6.99
C GLN A 48 -12.34 0.76 6.07
N ASN A 49 -13.23 0.44 5.13
CA ASN A 49 -13.88 1.43 4.27
C ASN A 49 -14.71 2.41 5.12
N HIS A 50 -15.51 1.91 6.06
CA HIS A 50 -16.29 2.75 6.96
C HIS A 50 -15.39 3.70 7.78
N ILE A 51 -14.30 3.19 8.37
CA ILE A 51 -13.33 4.00 9.10
C ILE A 51 -12.68 5.04 8.18
N SER A 52 -12.32 4.65 6.94
CA SER A 52 -11.70 5.56 5.97
C SER A 52 -12.61 6.72 5.57
N GLN A 53 -13.92 6.48 5.49
CA GLN A 53 -14.90 7.54 5.26
C GLN A 53 -14.97 8.49 6.46
N GLN A 54 -14.67 8.05 7.68
CA GLN A 54 -14.63 8.96 8.83
C GLN A 54 -13.44 9.95 8.76
N VAL A 55 -12.37 9.58 8.05
CA VAL A 55 -11.21 10.47 7.81
C VAL A 55 -11.61 11.72 7.04
N SER A 56 -12.69 11.69 6.23
CA SER A 56 -13.20 12.89 5.57
C SER A 56 -13.75 13.93 6.54
N TYR A 57 -14.22 13.52 7.73
CA TYR A 57 -14.74 14.41 8.76
C TYR A 57 -13.68 14.97 9.71
N LEU A 58 -12.43 14.47 9.64
CA LEU A 58 -11.33 15.06 10.41
C LEU A 58 -11.11 16.49 9.91
N ILE A 59 -11.67 17.48 10.60
CA ILE A 59 -11.46 18.89 10.29
C ILE A 59 -9.95 19.12 10.32
N ASN A 60 -9.44 19.79 9.29
CA ASN A 60 -8.04 20.21 9.22
C ASN A 60 -7.85 21.26 10.31
N GLN A 61 -7.65 20.84 11.56
CA GLN A 61 -7.25 21.73 12.63
C GLN A 61 -5.95 22.34 12.14
N GLN A 62 -6.01 23.63 11.76
CA GLN A 62 -4.89 24.40 11.26
C GLN A 62 -3.90 24.66 12.40
N SER A 63 -3.42 23.61 13.05
CA SER A 63 -2.29 23.74 13.94
C SER A 63 -1.11 24.15 13.07
N GLY A 64 -0.36 25.18 13.47
CA GLY A 64 0.85 25.62 12.77
C GLY A 64 2.02 24.64 12.95
N ASP A 65 1.78 23.47 13.56
CA ASP A 65 2.83 22.60 14.04
C ASP A 65 3.59 21.91 12.90
N PRO A 66 4.93 21.94 12.90
CA PRO A 66 5.73 21.25 11.90
C PRO A 66 5.61 19.72 11.92
N THR A 67 6.02 19.09 10.81
CA THR A 67 6.15 17.62 10.75
C THR A 67 7.26 17.15 11.69
N THR A 68 6.90 16.27 12.63
CA THR A 68 7.82 15.67 13.60
C THR A 68 8.60 14.50 12.99
N ASN A 69 9.65 14.04 13.69
CA ASN A 69 10.35 12.80 13.29
C ASN A 69 9.41 11.59 13.34
N TYR A 70 8.48 11.56 14.30
CA TYR A 70 7.48 10.50 14.40
C TYR A 70 6.57 10.47 13.16
N HIS A 71 6.06 11.61 12.70
CA HIS A 71 5.25 11.68 11.47
C HIS A 71 6.01 11.17 10.23
N ARG A 72 7.30 11.51 10.12
CA ARG A 72 8.18 11.01 9.04
C ARG A 72 8.38 9.50 9.10
N GLN A 73 8.66 8.98 10.29
CA GLN A 73 8.83 7.54 10.51
C GLN A 73 7.54 6.79 10.19
N ALA A 74 6.38 7.28 10.66
CA ALA A 74 5.09 6.69 10.38
C ALA A 74 4.76 6.66 8.88
N ALA A 75 5.01 7.76 8.15
CA ALA A 75 4.79 7.81 6.70
C ALA A 75 5.73 6.84 5.93
N PHE A 76 6.99 6.72 6.35
CA PHE A 76 7.93 5.79 5.74
C PHE A 76 7.57 4.33 6.03
N GLN A 77 7.15 4.02 7.27
CA GLN A 77 6.63 2.69 7.63
C GLN A 77 5.39 2.36 6.79
N LEU A 78 4.42 3.27 6.70
CA LEU A 78 3.25 3.09 5.85
C LEU A 78 3.63 2.82 4.39
N LYS A 79 4.58 3.57 3.83
CA LYS A 79 5.09 3.32 2.46
C LYS A 79 5.61 1.87 2.32
N THR A 80 6.37 1.41 3.31
CA THR A 80 6.99 0.08 3.32
C THR A 80 5.92 -1.00 3.36
N GLU A 81 4.98 -0.88 4.30
CA GLU A 81 3.88 -1.85 4.47
C GLU A 81 2.96 -1.88 3.25
N VAL A 82 2.62 -0.73 2.65
CA VAL A 82 1.78 -0.69 1.44
C VAL A 82 2.52 -1.29 0.24
N THR A 83 3.85 -1.12 0.16
CA THR A 83 4.67 -1.76 -0.87
C THR A 83 4.65 -3.28 -0.71
N PHE A 84 4.83 -3.77 0.52
CA PHE A 84 4.73 -5.19 0.82
C PHE A 84 3.34 -5.73 0.50
N TRP A 85 2.30 -5.01 0.90
CA TRP A 85 0.92 -5.36 0.63
C TRP A 85 0.63 -5.48 -0.87
N TYR A 86 1.04 -4.51 -1.68
CA TYR A 86 0.88 -4.55 -3.14
C TYR A 86 1.54 -5.79 -3.77
N ASN A 87 2.77 -6.07 -3.36
CA ASN A 87 3.53 -7.22 -3.88
C ASN A 87 2.91 -8.55 -3.43
N SER A 88 2.51 -8.65 -2.17
CA SER A 88 1.87 -9.83 -1.60
C SER A 88 0.52 -10.11 -2.23
N PHE A 89 -0.32 -9.09 -2.44
CA PHE A 89 -1.60 -9.24 -3.14
C PHE A 89 -1.39 -9.81 -4.55
N ARG A 90 -0.51 -9.18 -5.34
CA ARG A 90 -0.19 -9.68 -6.69
C ARG A 90 0.41 -11.08 -6.68
N GLY A 91 1.25 -11.37 -5.68
CA GLY A 91 1.86 -12.68 -5.48
C GLY A 91 0.82 -13.77 -5.25
N VAL A 92 -0.12 -13.56 -4.33
CA VAL A 92 -1.19 -14.53 -4.01
C VAL A 92 -2.05 -14.80 -5.24
N ILE A 93 -2.53 -13.77 -5.94
CA ILE A 93 -3.39 -13.95 -7.13
C ILE A 93 -2.64 -14.68 -8.25
N LYS A 94 -1.39 -14.28 -8.50
CA LYS A 94 -0.55 -14.94 -9.51
C LYS A 94 -0.33 -16.42 -9.17
N SER A 95 0.07 -16.73 -7.93
CA SER A 95 0.33 -18.10 -7.49
C SER A 95 -0.92 -18.97 -7.56
N GLN A 96 -2.09 -18.45 -7.19
CA GLN A 96 -3.36 -19.16 -7.33
C GLN A 96 -3.67 -19.46 -8.80
N GLY A 97 -3.54 -18.47 -9.69
CA GLY A 97 -3.74 -18.66 -11.13
C GLY A 97 -2.77 -19.67 -11.75
N GLU A 98 -1.49 -19.63 -11.37
CA GLU A 98 -0.48 -20.58 -11.84
C GLU A 98 -0.75 -21.99 -11.32
N TYR A 99 -1.14 -22.14 -10.05
CA TYR A 99 -1.52 -23.42 -9.45
C TYR A 99 -2.71 -24.06 -10.18
N VAL A 100 -3.80 -23.32 -10.34
CA VAL A 100 -5.01 -23.84 -11.00
C VAL A 100 -4.73 -24.20 -12.46
N ARG A 101 -3.95 -23.39 -13.17
CA ARG A 101 -3.58 -23.67 -14.57
C ARG A 101 -2.71 -24.93 -14.69
N ALA A 102 -1.74 -25.10 -13.79
CA ALA A 102 -0.91 -26.30 -13.76
C ALA A 102 -1.76 -27.55 -13.52
N LEU A 103 -2.72 -27.45 -12.60
CA LEU A 103 -3.64 -28.53 -12.28
C LEU A 103 -4.57 -28.89 -13.44
N CYS A 104 -5.19 -27.89 -14.07
CA CYS A 104 -6.01 -28.07 -15.28
C CYS A 104 -5.24 -28.84 -16.35
N ARG A 105 -4.00 -28.41 -16.63
CA ARG A 105 -3.16 -29.03 -17.66
C ARG A 105 -2.77 -30.46 -17.30
N TRP A 106 -2.48 -30.72 -16.03
CA TRP A 106 -2.14 -32.08 -15.57
C TRP A 106 -3.33 -33.04 -15.70
N ILE A 107 -4.55 -32.60 -15.37
CA ILE A 107 -5.77 -33.39 -15.54
C ILE A 107 -6.04 -33.66 -17.03
N GLN A 108 -5.93 -32.63 -17.87
CA GLN A 108 -6.10 -32.77 -19.33
C GLN A 108 -5.11 -33.77 -19.95
N LEU A 109 -3.84 -33.73 -19.53
CA LEU A 109 -2.84 -34.69 -19.99
C LEU A 109 -3.20 -36.11 -19.54
N THR A 110 -3.60 -36.29 -18.28
CA THR A 110 -4.06 -37.60 -17.77
C THR A 110 -5.21 -38.14 -18.61
N TYR A 111 -6.16 -37.29 -18.99
CA TYR A 111 -7.33 -37.69 -19.78
C TYR A 111 -7.01 -38.08 -21.22
N SER A 112 -5.93 -37.54 -21.80
CA SER A 112 -5.50 -37.92 -23.14
C SER A 112 -4.99 -39.37 -23.24
N PHE A 113 -4.66 -39.99 -22.11
CA PHE A 113 -4.19 -41.38 -22.03
C PHE A 113 -5.25 -42.36 -21.50
N VAL A 114 -6.46 -41.89 -21.18
CA VAL A 114 -7.55 -42.66 -20.56
C VAL A 114 -8.74 -42.70 -21.52
N GLU A 115 -9.25 -43.91 -21.80
CA GLU A 115 -10.49 -44.09 -22.58
C GLU A 115 -11.70 -43.53 -21.80
N ASP A 116 -12.69 -42.96 -22.48
CA ASP A 116 -13.85 -42.33 -21.82
C ASP A 116 -14.59 -43.28 -20.85
N SER A 117 -14.58 -44.59 -21.13
CA SER A 117 -15.17 -45.64 -20.30
C SER A 117 -14.48 -45.83 -18.94
N GLN A 118 -13.23 -45.37 -18.79
CA GLN A 118 -12.42 -45.49 -17.58
C GLN A 118 -12.46 -44.23 -16.71
N ARG A 119 -13.09 -43.14 -17.18
CA ARG A 119 -13.20 -41.88 -16.42
C ARG A 119 -14.25 -42.02 -15.32
N SER A 120 -13.82 -41.84 -14.08
CA SER A 120 -14.74 -41.78 -12.95
C SER A 120 -15.52 -40.46 -12.94
N ARG A 121 -16.64 -40.44 -12.20
CA ARG A 121 -17.42 -39.21 -11.95
C ARG A 121 -16.59 -38.16 -11.20
N SER A 122 -15.80 -38.60 -10.23
CA SER A 122 -14.93 -37.73 -9.43
C SER A 122 -13.85 -37.07 -10.27
N ALA A 123 -13.19 -37.83 -11.14
CA ALA A 123 -12.24 -37.25 -12.07
C ALA A 123 -12.91 -36.16 -12.94
N SER A 124 -14.10 -36.44 -13.48
CA SER A 124 -14.80 -35.48 -14.36
C SER A 124 -15.18 -34.21 -13.60
N ALA A 125 -15.68 -34.36 -12.37
CA ALA A 125 -15.97 -33.23 -11.49
C ALA A 125 -14.71 -32.40 -11.16
N VAL A 126 -13.56 -33.04 -10.96
CA VAL A 126 -12.28 -32.35 -10.73
C VAL A 126 -11.83 -31.58 -11.97
N HIS A 127 -11.97 -32.16 -13.17
CA HIS A 127 -11.69 -31.46 -14.41
C HIS A 127 -12.56 -30.21 -14.57
N ASP A 128 -13.87 -30.36 -14.40
CA ASP A 128 -14.84 -29.28 -14.58
C ASP A 128 -14.64 -28.19 -13.54
N LEU A 129 -14.45 -28.57 -12.26
CA LEU A 129 -14.12 -27.64 -11.18
C LEU A 129 -12.86 -26.83 -11.50
N CYS A 130 -11.79 -27.48 -11.99
CA CYS A 130 -10.55 -26.80 -12.33
C CYS A 130 -10.74 -25.83 -13.50
N GLN A 131 -11.48 -26.23 -14.54
CA GLN A 131 -11.80 -25.35 -15.67
C GLN A 131 -12.63 -24.15 -15.25
N GLU A 132 -13.70 -24.37 -14.48
CA GLU A 132 -14.53 -23.29 -13.94
C GLU A 132 -13.68 -22.37 -13.07
N TRP A 133 -12.80 -22.91 -12.22
CA TRP A 133 -11.91 -22.13 -11.38
C TRP A 133 -10.95 -21.26 -12.20
N GLN A 134 -10.38 -21.83 -13.26
CA GLN A 134 -9.48 -21.08 -14.13
C GLN A 134 -10.22 -19.90 -14.79
N GLN A 135 -11.40 -20.15 -15.37
CA GLN A 135 -12.20 -19.11 -16.01
C GLN A 135 -12.67 -18.04 -15.01
N ALA A 136 -13.02 -18.47 -13.80
CA ALA A 136 -13.35 -17.63 -12.67
C ALA A 136 -12.22 -16.66 -12.35
N LEU A 137 -11.00 -17.18 -12.15
CA LEU A 137 -9.82 -16.37 -11.84
C LEU A 137 -9.51 -15.35 -12.95
N ASP A 138 -9.67 -15.74 -14.22
CA ASP A 138 -9.44 -14.87 -15.37
C ASP A 138 -10.43 -13.69 -15.45
N ARG A 139 -11.61 -13.80 -14.80
CA ARG A 139 -12.67 -12.76 -14.77
C ARG A 139 -12.62 -11.87 -13.53
N LEU A 140 -11.79 -12.19 -12.53
CA LEU A 140 -11.75 -11.42 -11.30
C LEU A 140 -11.24 -9.99 -11.55
N PRO A 141 -11.71 -9.00 -10.77
CA PRO A 141 -11.25 -7.61 -10.89
C PRO A 141 -9.90 -7.38 -10.17
N ASP A 142 -8.95 -8.32 -10.27
CA ASP A 142 -7.64 -8.27 -9.59
C ASP A 142 -6.81 -7.05 -10.03
N LYS A 143 -6.91 -6.68 -11.32
CA LYS A 143 -6.25 -5.49 -11.88
C LYS A 143 -6.79 -4.20 -11.26
N VAL A 144 -8.11 -4.12 -11.04
CA VAL A 144 -8.74 -2.95 -10.42
C VAL A 144 -8.27 -2.81 -8.97
N ALA A 145 -8.29 -3.91 -8.21
CA ALA A 145 -7.81 -3.90 -6.83
C ALA A 145 -6.31 -3.57 -6.73
N SER A 146 -5.47 -4.20 -7.56
CA SER A 146 -4.02 -3.96 -7.54
C SER A 146 -3.66 -2.53 -7.96
N GLU A 147 -4.34 -1.94 -8.94
CA GLU A 147 -4.13 -0.55 -9.32
C GLU A 147 -4.61 0.42 -8.23
N ALA A 148 -5.67 0.09 -7.49
CA ALA A 148 -6.10 0.89 -6.34
C ALA A 148 -5.06 0.87 -5.20
N ILE A 149 -4.47 -0.29 -4.88
CA ILE A 149 -3.37 -0.38 -3.90
C ILE A 149 -2.15 0.42 -4.40
N LYS A 150 -1.81 0.32 -5.68
CA LYS A 150 -0.69 1.06 -6.28
C LYS A 150 -0.91 2.58 -6.29
N SER A 151 -2.15 3.01 -6.53
CA SER A 151 -2.54 4.42 -6.43
C SER A 151 -2.40 4.93 -5.00
N PHE A 152 -2.83 4.13 -4.01
CA PHE A 152 -2.60 4.45 -2.61
C PHE A 152 -1.11 4.53 -2.26
N LEU A 153 -0.30 3.58 -2.74
CA LEU A 153 1.15 3.61 -2.59
C LEU A 153 1.76 4.91 -3.14
N SER A 154 1.32 5.33 -4.32
CA SER A 154 1.79 6.57 -4.97
C SER A 154 1.44 7.79 -4.13
N ALA A 155 0.23 7.84 -3.56
CA ALA A 155 -0.20 8.91 -2.68
C ALA A 155 0.64 8.99 -1.39
N VAL A 156 0.99 7.83 -0.79
CA VAL A 156 1.89 7.76 0.37
C VAL A 156 3.31 8.17 0.00
N GLN A 157 3.81 7.78 -1.17
CA GLN A 157 5.13 8.21 -1.67
C GLN A 157 5.22 9.73 -1.82
N SER A 158 4.18 10.39 -2.35
CA SER A 158 4.13 11.85 -2.44
C SER A 158 4.21 12.51 -1.06
N ILE A 159 3.55 11.95 -0.04
CA ILE A 159 3.62 12.45 1.35
C ILE A 159 5.06 12.38 1.86
N VAL A 160 5.74 11.23 1.69
CA VAL A 160 7.13 11.05 2.15
C VAL A 160 8.07 12.06 1.47
N LEU A 161 7.92 12.28 0.17
CA LEU A 161 8.72 13.26 -0.57
C LEU A 161 8.47 14.70 -0.07
N GLN A 162 7.21 15.06 0.17
CA GLN A 162 6.85 16.38 0.68
C GLN A 162 7.41 16.63 2.10
N GLN A 163 7.39 15.61 2.95
CA GLN A 163 7.98 15.68 4.29
C GLN A 163 9.51 15.81 4.26
N GLU A 164 10.18 15.22 3.26
CA GLU A 164 11.61 15.38 3.04
C GLU A 164 11.95 16.80 2.57
N GLU A 165 11.16 17.36 1.66
CA GLU A 165 11.29 18.76 1.24
C GLU A 165 11.13 19.73 2.43
N GLU A 166 10.09 19.53 3.25
CA GLU A 166 9.86 20.33 4.46
C GLU A 166 11.07 20.29 5.40
N LEU A 167 11.65 19.10 5.60
CA LEU A 167 12.84 18.92 6.44
C LEU A 167 14.07 19.64 5.86
N ASN A 168 14.22 19.64 4.54
CA ASN A 168 15.32 20.34 3.87
C ASN A 168 15.18 21.86 3.99
N LEU A 169 13.96 22.39 3.84
CA LEU A 169 13.67 23.81 4.09
C LEU A 169 13.92 24.20 5.54
N LYS A 170 13.54 23.36 6.50
CA LYS A 170 13.85 23.56 7.92
C LYS A 170 15.35 23.68 8.17
N LYS A 171 16.14 22.70 7.68
CA LYS A 171 17.61 22.71 7.82
C LYS A 171 18.23 23.97 7.19
N LYS A 172 17.69 24.46 6.08
CA LYS A 172 18.16 25.69 5.42
C LYS A 172 17.84 26.93 6.25
N SER A 173 16.62 27.03 6.77
CA SER A 173 16.18 28.08 7.70
C SER A 173 17.06 28.14 8.94
N ASP A 174 17.23 27.00 9.63
CA ASP A 174 18.04 26.89 10.87
C ASP A 174 19.50 27.31 10.63
N LYS A 175 20.08 26.92 9.49
CA LYS A 175 21.44 27.32 9.10
C LYS A 175 21.57 28.83 8.90
N LEU A 176 20.60 29.46 8.25
CA LEU A 176 20.61 30.91 8.02
C LEU A 176 20.36 31.69 9.31
N GLU A 177 19.46 31.21 10.17
CA GLU A 177 19.21 31.79 11.49
C GLU A 177 20.47 31.73 12.39
N LYS A 178 21.19 30.61 12.38
CA LYS A 178 22.48 30.49 13.08
C LYS A 178 23.52 31.47 12.55
N LYS A 179 23.55 31.73 11.24
CA LYS A 179 24.44 32.74 10.63
C LYS A 179 24.04 34.16 11.02
N LEU A 180 22.75 34.49 10.95
CA LEU A 180 22.23 35.80 11.36
C LEU A 180 22.57 36.09 12.83
N ARG A 181 22.40 35.10 13.72
CA ARG A 181 22.77 35.24 15.14
C ARG A 181 24.24 35.60 15.34
N ARG A 182 25.15 35.00 14.57
CA ARG A 182 26.58 35.33 14.63
C ARG A 182 26.85 36.75 14.11
N GLU A 183 26.19 37.17 13.04
CA GLU A 183 26.33 38.52 12.49
C GLU A 183 25.77 39.59 13.44
N LEU A 184 24.65 39.30 14.14
CA LEU A 184 24.08 40.15 15.19
C LEU A 184 25.01 40.28 16.39
N ASN A 185 25.55 39.18 16.91
CA ASN A 185 26.52 39.23 18.02
C ASN A 185 27.77 40.04 17.64
N SER A 186 28.29 39.83 16.44
CA SER A 186 29.44 40.59 15.91
C SER A 186 29.13 42.09 15.73
N LEU A 187 27.89 42.45 15.36
CA LEU A 187 27.47 43.84 15.29
C LEU A 187 27.41 44.46 16.70
N ALA A 188 26.81 43.77 17.68
CA ALA A 188 26.73 44.23 19.05
C ALA A 188 28.12 44.43 19.71
N GLU A 189 29.06 43.53 19.45
CA GLU A 189 30.45 43.67 19.90
C GLU A 189 31.14 44.91 19.30
N MET A 190 30.93 45.19 18.01
CA MET A 190 31.48 46.40 17.38
C MET A 190 30.82 47.67 17.90
N GLU A 191 29.52 47.64 18.20
CA GLU A 191 28.80 48.77 18.79
C GLU A 191 29.29 49.08 20.21
N MET A 192 29.52 48.06 21.06
CA MET A 192 30.11 48.26 22.39
C MET A 192 31.52 48.86 22.33
N LYS A 193 32.39 48.34 21.46
CA LYS A 193 33.75 48.87 21.30
C LYS A 193 33.75 50.33 20.86
N LEU A 194 32.83 50.73 19.97
CA LEU A 194 32.70 52.13 19.55
C LEU A 194 32.35 53.02 20.74
N VAL A 195 31.38 52.60 21.56
CA VAL A 195 30.94 53.34 22.75
C VAL A 195 32.09 53.48 23.77
N GLU A 196 32.87 52.42 23.98
CA GLU A 196 34.06 52.46 24.85
C GLU A 196 35.13 53.43 24.32
N THR A 197 35.38 53.45 23.00
CA THR A 197 36.35 54.38 22.39
C THR A 197 35.88 55.84 22.38
N SER A 198 34.58 56.08 22.21
CA SER A 198 34.02 57.44 22.23
C SER A 198 33.99 58.09 23.62
N ASN A 199 34.14 57.30 24.69
CA ASN A 199 34.30 57.83 26.05
C ASN A 199 35.74 58.32 26.36
N ILE A 200 36.68 58.16 25.42
CA ILE A 200 38.11 58.50 25.60
C ILE A 200 38.52 59.74 24.78
N GLU A 201 37.77 60.12 23.73
CA GLU A 201 38.15 61.23 22.85
C GLU A 201 37.06 62.32 22.79
N ASP A 202 37.31 63.40 23.53
CA ASP A 202 36.69 64.70 23.31
C ASP A 202 37.41 65.42 22.15
N VAL A 203 36.67 66.24 21.41
CA VAL A 203 37.11 67.14 20.32
C VAL A 203 37.19 66.54 18.90
N ASN A 204 36.08 66.77 18.18
CA ASN A 204 36.04 67.29 16.80
C ASN A 204 36.61 66.42 15.65
N SER A 205 35.75 65.61 15.02
CA SER A 205 35.90 65.31 13.59
C SER A 205 34.55 64.96 12.94
N GLY A 206 34.31 65.62 11.81
CA GLY A 206 33.02 65.66 11.13
C GLY A 206 32.59 64.36 10.45
N LEU A 207 31.27 64.26 10.31
CA LEU A 207 30.49 63.51 9.32
C LEU A 207 31.31 62.69 8.30
N ILE A 208 31.45 61.38 8.53
CA ILE A 208 31.89 60.41 7.51
C ILE A 208 30.71 59.51 7.10
N PRO A 209 30.12 59.70 5.90
CA PRO A 209 28.97 58.94 5.40
C PRO A 209 29.20 57.44 5.10
N LYS A 210 30.29 56.81 5.58
CA LYS A 210 30.65 55.40 5.33
C LYS A 210 31.29 54.71 6.55
N HIS A 211 30.74 54.93 7.74
CA HIS A 211 31.24 54.26 8.95
C HIS A 211 31.07 52.72 8.82
N PRO A 212 32.08 51.90 9.15
CA PRO A 212 32.02 50.42 9.06
C PRO A 212 30.78 49.79 9.72
N LEU A 213 30.27 50.42 10.79
CA LEU A 213 29.01 50.02 11.45
C LEU A 213 27.78 50.18 10.55
N SER A 214 27.69 51.23 9.74
CA SER A 214 26.57 51.43 8.82
C SER A 214 26.51 50.30 7.78
N VAL A 215 27.67 49.91 7.24
CA VAL A 215 27.79 48.78 6.30
C VAL A 215 27.40 47.46 6.98
N LYS A 216 27.85 47.24 8.22
CA LYS A 216 27.49 46.04 8.99
C LYS A 216 26.00 45.99 9.31
N ARG A 217 25.38 47.10 9.70
CA ARG A 217 23.92 47.19 9.95
C ARG A 217 23.12 46.86 8.70
N ALA A 218 23.48 47.45 7.55
CA ALA A 218 22.84 47.11 6.27
C ALA A 218 22.99 45.63 5.90
N LYS A 219 24.16 45.03 6.16
CA LYS A 219 24.40 43.59 5.95
C LYS A 219 23.54 42.72 6.87
N VAL A 220 23.40 43.08 8.15
CA VAL A 220 22.53 42.37 9.12
C VAL A 220 21.07 42.48 8.70
N GLU A 221 20.62 43.66 8.29
CA GLU A 221 19.25 43.89 7.79
C GLU A 221 18.95 43.03 6.56
N ALA A 222 19.87 42.99 5.58
CA ALA A 222 19.74 42.13 4.41
C ALA A 222 19.69 40.63 4.79
N PHE A 223 20.48 40.20 5.78
CA PHE A 223 20.41 38.83 6.30
C PHE A 223 19.10 38.53 7.02
N THR A 224 18.59 39.46 7.83
CA THR A 224 17.29 39.34 8.52
C THR A 224 16.18 39.14 7.51
N LYS A 225 16.14 39.96 6.45
CA LYS A 225 15.17 39.82 5.36
C LYS A 225 15.24 38.41 4.74
N ARG A 226 16.45 37.93 4.42
CA ARG A 226 16.66 36.60 3.84
C ARG A 226 16.24 35.45 4.76
N VAL A 227 16.48 35.58 6.08
CA VAL A 227 16.01 34.60 7.06
C VAL A 227 14.49 34.56 7.12
N ASN A 228 13.83 35.73 7.12
CA ASN A 228 12.37 35.81 7.14
C ASN A 228 11.75 35.19 5.88
N GLU A 229 12.33 35.43 4.70
CA GLU A 229 11.90 34.80 3.44
C GLU A 229 12.00 33.28 3.49
N GLU A 230 13.09 32.72 4.04
CA GLU A 230 13.26 31.26 4.12
C GLU A 230 12.39 30.64 5.23
N LYS A 231 12.16 31.34 6.34
CA LYS A 231 11.16 30.93 7.35
C LYS A 231 9.76 30.89 6.75
N ALA A 232 9.38 31.87 5.93
CA ALA A 232 8.09 31.88 5.24
C ALA A 232 7.94 30.68 4.30
N LYS A 233 8.98 30.35 3.51
CA LYS A 233 8.98 29.15 2.64
C LYS A 233 8.80 27.85 3.44
N TYR A 234 9.51 27.73 4.57
CA TYR A 234 9.36 26.58 5.46
C TYR A 234 7.94 26.46 6.02
N MET A 235 7.35 27.56 6.52
CA MET A 235 5.97 27.54 7.04
C MET A 235 4.94 27.20 5.95
N ASN A 236 5.12 27.70 4.73
CA ASN A 236 4.29 27.32 3.59
C ASN A 236 4.42 25.82 3.28
N SER A 237 5.62 25.26 3.35
CA SER A 237 5.84 23.83 3.18
C SER A 237 5.18 23.01 4.28
N VAL A 238 5.19 23.45 5.54
CA VAL A 238 4.49 22.77 6.64
C VAL A 238 2.98 22.68 6.34
N GLN A 239 2.39 23.78 5.89
CA GLN A 239 0.98 23.81 5.51
C GLN A 239 0.68 22.91 4.31
N ALA A 240 1.55 22.92 3.29
CA ALA A 240 1.45 22.05 2.12
C ALA A 240 1.54 20.57 2.50
N THR A 241 2.48 20.16 3.36
CA THR A 241 2.62 18.78 3.84
C THR A 241 1.35 18.29 4.51
N LYS A 242 0.74 19.10 5.38
CA LYS A 242 -0.50 18.73 6.08
C LYS A 242 -1.67 18.59 5.12
N ALA A 243 -1.87 19.58 4.26
CA ALA A 243 -2.93 19.57 3.26
C ALA A 243 -2.79 18.36 2.32
N MET A 244 -1.58 18.09 1.82
CA MET A 244 -1.29 16.93 0.98
C MET A 244 -1.57 15.62 1.70
N THR A 245 -1.06 15.45 2.93
CA THR A 245 -1.27 14.24 3.73
C THR A 245 -2.75 13.97 3.92
N LEU A 246 -3.51 14.97 4.36
CA LEU A 246 -4.93 14.82 4.61
C LEU A 246 -5.72 14.55 3.33
N ASN A 247 -5.49 15.30 2.25
CA ASN A 247 -6.20 15.13 0.99
C ASN A 247 -5.90 13.77 0.33
N ASN A 248 -4.63 13.36 0.36
CA ASN A 248 -4.24 12.05 -0.15
C ASN A 248 -4.91 10.94 0.63
N LEU A 249 -4.87 10.95 1.97
CA LEU A 249 -5.48 9.90 2.78
C LEU A 249 -7.02 9.88 2.65
N ARG A 250 -7.66 11.05 2.61
CA ARG A 250 -9.12 11.17 2.44
C ARG A 250 -9.64 10.60 1.12
N THR A 251 -8.84 10.69 0.05
CA THR A 251 -9.24 10.23 -1.27
C THR A 251 -8.81 8.78 -1.51
N SER A 252 -7.56 8.45 -1.16
CA SER A 252 -6.98 7.14 -1.48
C SER A 252 -7.48 6.01 -0.59
N LEU A 253 -7.73 6.24 0.71
CA LEU A 253 -8.17 5.17 1.63
C LEU A 253 -9.56 4.63 1.26
N PRO A 254 -10.60 5.45 1.03
CA PRO A 254 -11.90 4.92 0.59
C PRO A 254 -11.80 4.20 -0.75
N ASN A 255 -11.05 4.77 -1.71
CA ASN A 255 -10.89 4.18 -3.03
C ASN A 255 -10.24 2.79 -2.98
N VAL A 256 -9.18 2.62 -2.18
CA VAL A 256 -8.51 1.32 -2.07
C VAL A 256 -9.40 0.29 -1.38
N PHE A 257 -10.07 0.64 -0.29
CA PHE A 257 -10.93 -0.31 0.41
C PHE A 257 -12.20 -0.65 -0.37
N GLN A 258 -12.79 0.29 -1.12
CA GLN A 258 -13.91 -0.01 -2.01
C GLN A 258 -13.52 -0.98 -3.13
N ALA A 259 -12.34 -0.80 -3.74
CA ALA A 259 -11.85 -1.72 -4.75
C ALA A 259 -11.61 -3.13 -4.18
N LEU A 260 -11.06 -3.22 -2.97
CA LEU A 260 -10.82 -4.48 -2.28
C LEU A 260 -12.10 -5.18 -1.83
N MET A 261 -13.09 -4.41 -1.37
CA MET A 261 -14.43 -4.94 -1.11
C MET A 261 -15.04 -5.54 -2.37
N GLY A 262 -14.98 -4.81 -3.49
CA GLY A 262 -15.47 -5.31 -4.78
C GLY A 262 -14.76 -6.59 -5.21
N PHE A 263 -13.44 -6.63 -5.04
CA PHE A 263 -12.62 -7.81 -5.35
C PHE A 263 -12.96 -9.01 -4.47
N SER A 264 -12.94 -8.85 -3.15
CA SER A 264 -13.23 -9.95 -2.21
C SER A 264 -14.64 -10.48 -2.38
N SER A 265 -15.62 -9.60 -2.61
CA SER A 265 -17.01 -9.99 -2.89
C SER A 265 -17.11 -10.78 -4.19
N ALA A 266 -16.51 -10.30 -5.28
CA ALA A 266 -16.50 -11.00 -6.56
C ALA A 266 -15.82 -12.38 -6.45
N TYR A 267 -14.70 -12.46 -5.72
CA TYR A 267 -14.01 -13.73 -5.48
C TYR A 267 -14.91 -14.71 -4.73
N THR A 268 -15.48 -14.30 -3.60
CA THR A 268 -16.37 -15.16 -2.80
C THR A 268 -17.56 -15.64 -3.62
N GLN A 269 -18.25 -14.76 -4.35
CA GLN A 269 -19.39 -15.12 -5.20
C GLN A 269 -19.01 -16.13 -6.28
N THR A 270 -17.83 -15.95 -6.86
CA THR A 270 -17.34 -16.84 -7.91
C THR A 270 -17.07 -18.24 -7.37
N LEU A 271 -16.39 -18.36 -6.22
CA LEU A 271 -16.17 -19.65 -5.56
C LEU A 271 -17.48 -20.28 -5.09
N GLU A 272 -18.41 -19.49 -4.56
CA GLU A 272 -19.72 -19.97 -4.10
C GLU A 272 -20.56 -20.54 -5.25
N ALA A 273 -20.56 -19.87 -6.41
CA ALA A 273 -21.20 -20.40 -7.62
C ALA A 273 -20.59 -21.75 -8.02
N MET A 274 -19.27 -21.84 -8.13
CA MET A 274 -18.57 -23.08 -8.49
C MET A 274 -18.84 -24.22 -7.50
N LEU A 275 -18.79 -23.94 -6.19
CA LEU A 275 -19.06 -24.94 -5.14
C LEU A 275 -20.53 -25.38 -5.11
N SER A 276 -21.47 -24.50 -5.50
CA SER A 276 -22.88 -24.85 -5.61
C SER A 276 -23.17 -25.81 -6.77
N HIS A 277 -22.39 -25.75 -7.85
CA HIS A 277 -22.46 -26.67 -8.99
C HIS A 277 -21.80 -28.03 -8.71
N THR A 278 -20.89 -28.09 -7.74
CA THR A 278 -20.10 -29.28 -7.42
C THR A 278 -20.50 -29.97 -6.12
N LYS A 279 -21.63 -29.58 -5.50
CA LYS A 279 -22.15 -30.28 -4.32
C LYS A 279 -22.24 -31.78 -4.59
N PRO A 280 -21.66 -32.65 -3.73
CA PRO A 280 -21.88 -34.08 -3.85
C PRO A 280 -23.38 -34.32 -3.75
N VAL A 281 -23.94 -35.06 -4.70
CA VAL A 281 -25.29 -35.60 -4.56
C VAL A 281 -25.30 -36.42 -3.28
N ASP A 282 -25.99 -35.92 -2.26
CA ASP A 282 -26.10 -36.59 -0.98
C ASP A 282 -26.52 -38.05 -1.19
N SER A 283 -25.85 -38.91 -0.44
CA SER A 283 -26.23 -40.28 -0.13
C SER A 283 -27.71 -40.32 0.27
N ASN A 284 -28.57 -40.66 -0.68
CA ASN A 284 -29.95 -41.03 -0.41
C ASN A 284 -29.94 -42.34 0.38
N GLY A 285 -29.95 -42.22 1.70
CA GLY A 285 -29.91 -43.33 2.64
C GLY A 285 -30.53 -42.96 3.96
N ALA A 286 -31.86 -43.07 4.01
CA ALA A 286 -32.73 -43.23 5.18
C ALA A 286 -32.77 -42.10 6.22
N PHE A 287 -33.96 -41.53 6.42
CA PHE A 287 -34.83 -41.90 7.55
C PHE A 287 -36.23 -41.33 7.30
N SER A 288 -37.18 -42.21 6.96
CA SER A 288 -38.61 -41.93 7.10
C SER A 288 -38.97 -42.02 8.59
N PRO A 289 -39.70 -41.06 9.17
CA PRO A 289 -40.41 -41.31 10.42
C PRO A 289 -41.68 -42.10 10.08
N MET A 290 -41.74 -43.35 10.55
CA MET A 290 -43.03 -44.02 10.72
C MET A 290 -43.84 -43.29 11.79
N GLN A 291 -45.16 -43.29 11.56
CA GLN A 291 -46.27 -42.73 12.34
C GLN A 291 -46.04 -42.54 13.84
#